data_AF-A0A9W9ZEH7-F1
#
_entry.id   AF-A0A9W9ZEH7-F1
#
_cell.length_a   1.000
_cell.length_b   1.000
_cell.length_c   1.000
_cell.angle_alpha   90.00
_cell.angle_beta   90.00
_cell.angle_gamma   90.00
#
_symmetry.space_group_name_H-M   'P 1'
#
loop_
_entity.id
_entity.type
_entity.pdbx_description
1 polymer ?
#
loop_
_entity_poly.entity_id
_entity_poly.type
_entity_poly.pdbx_seq_one_letter_code
_entity_poly.pdbx_strand_id
1 'polypeptide(L)'
;MSSKLRPDGGELENQFILRVPQAYASALRLAIQNGSPKDRLSIEFQGDYRHATVRFDGAALSAKLVDLPSIIESHKTVDNKSFYKTADICQMLVCCEDDSLTDDEDISPKKESKRFIWNHGSMSNVCVNDTDTVVCFVDVHV
;
A
#
# COMPACT_ATOMS: atom_id res chain seq x y z
N MET A 1 -35.92 18.93 3.86
CA MET A 1 -34.82 19.82 3.44
C MET A 1 -33.92 19.00 2.53
N SER A 2 -33.98 19.27 1.22
CA SER A 2 -33.22 18.54 0.20
C SER A 2 -31.79 19.06 0.19
N SER A 3 -30.83 18.24 0.63
CA SER A 3 -29.41 18.54 0.51
C SER A 3 -29.02 18.43 -0.96
N LYS A 4 -28.84 19.59 -1.61
CA LYS A 4 -28.19 19.71 -2.92
C LYS A 4 -26.85 18.96 -2.87
N LEU A 5 -26.78 17.82 -3.57
CA LEU A 5 -25.51 17.21 -3.93
C LEU A 5 -24.80 18.19 -4.86
N ARG A 6 -23.62 18.68 -4.43
CA ARG A 6 -22.76 19.51 -5.27
C ARG A 6 -22.24 18.64 -6.41
N PRO A 7 -22.21 19.11 -7.67
CA PRO A 7 -21.80 18.31 -8.83
C PRO A 7 -20.27 18.13 -8.94
N ASP A 8 -19.54 18.27 -7.83
CA ASP A 8 -18.08 18.06 -7.75
C ASP A 8 -17.79 16.95 -6.74
N GLY A 9 -18.53 15.84 -6.88
CA GLY A 9 -18.22 14.61 -6.18
C GLY A 9 -17.05 13.94 -6.88
N GLY A 10 -15.88 14.57 -6.84
CA GLY A 10 -14.64 13.90 -7.23
C GLY A 10 -14.52 12.63 -6.40
N GLU A 11 -14.39 11.48 -7.07
CA GLU A 11 -14.11 10.23 -6.40
C GLU A 11 -12.85 10.40 -5.56
N LEU A 12 -12.92 10.02 -4.28
CA LEU A 12 -11.78 10.14 -3.38
C LEU A 12 -10.70 9.17 -3.85
N GLU A 13 -9.48 9.67 -4.00
CA GLU A 13 -8.33 8.86 -4.36
C GLU A 13 -8.03 7.86 -3.23
N ASN A 14 -7.96 6.57 -3.55
CA ASN A 14 -7.63 5.53 -2.58
C ASN A 14 -6.12 5.26 -2.63
N GLN A 15 -5.46 5.45 -1.48
CA GLN A 15 -4.02 5.29 -1.35
C GLN A 15 -3.70 4.28 -0.25
N PHE A 16 -2.70 3.42 -0.50
CA PHE A 16 -2.13 2.51 0.49
C PHE A 16 -0.60 2.49 0.37
N ILE A 17 0.08 1.98 1.41
CA ILE A 17 1.55 1.85 1.40
C ILE A 17 1.95 0.52 0.77
N LEU A 18 2.82 0.52 -0.23
CA LEU A 18 3.49 -0.71 -0.69
C LEU A 18 4.81 -0.91 0.08
N ARG A 19 4.99 -2.05 0.74
CA ARG A 19 6.26 -2.43 1.37
C ARG A 19 6.86 -3.61 0.60
N VAL A 20 8.05 -3.42 0.06
CA VAL A 20 8.81 -4.44 -0.69
C VAL A 20 10.04 -4.89 0.09
N PRO A 21 10.57 -6.11 -0.17
CA PRO A 21 11.81 -6.56 0.44
C PRO A 21 13.00 -5.72 -0.01
N GLN A 22 14.04 -5.65 0.82
CA GLN A 22 15.20 -4.80 0.58
C GLN A 22 15.92 -5.13 -0.73
N ALA A 23 15.92 -6.41 -1.12
CA ALA A 23 16.48 -6.88 -2.38
C ALA A 23 15.87 -6.17 -3.61
N TYR A 24 14.59 -5.77 -3.54
CA TYR A 24 13.85 -5.11 -4.62
C TYR A 24 13.71 -3.60 -4.43
N ALA A 25 13.82 -3.10 -3.19
CA ALA A 25 13.57 -1.69 -2.85
C ALA A 25 14.41 -0.70 -3.67
N SER A 26 15.71 -0.94 -3.80
CA SER A 26 16.61 -0.04 -4.54
C SER A 26 16.30 0.01 -6.04
N ALA A 27 16.03 -1.15 -6.64
CA ALA A 27 15.69 -1.25 -8.07
C ALA A 27 14.33 -0.62 -8.37
N LEU A 28 13.34 -0.85 -7.51
CA LEU A 28 12.01 -0.24 -7.62
C LEU A 28 12.07 1.28 -7.48
N ARG A 29 12.82 1.79 -6.49
CA ARG A 29 13.05 3.24 -6.32
C ARG A 29 13.63 3.88 -7.57
N LEU A 30 14.64 3.25 -8.17
CA LEU A 30 15.25 3.73 -9.40
C LEU A 30 14.27 3.67 -10.59
N ALA A 31 13.46 2.63 -10.71
CA ALA A 31 12.45 2.49 -11.75
C ALA A 31 11.39 3.62 -11.68
N ILE A 32 10.97 3.98 -10.47
CA ILE A 32 10.03 5.08 -10.23
C ILE A 32 10.67 6.42 -10.58
N GLN A 33 11.90 6.68 -10.13
CA GLN A 33 12.61 7.93 -10.43
C GLN A 33 12.85 8.15 -11.93
N ASN A 34 13.09 7.06 -12.66
CA ASN A 34 13.29 7.11 -14.11
C ASN A 34 11.97 7.18 -14.91
N GLY A 35 10.81 7.16 -14.25
CA GLY A 35 9.50 7.26 -14.90
C GLY A 35 9.07 6.01 -15.66
N SER A 36 9.65 4.84 -15.36
CA SER A 36 9.36 3.57 -16.04
C SER A 36 8.66 2.50 -15.16
N PRO A 37 7.69 2.80 -14.27
CA PRO A 37 7.11 1.76 -13.41
C PRO A 37 6.05 0.90 -14.13
N LYS A 38 5.38 1.42 -15.17
CA LYS A 38 4.14 0.83 -15.71
C LYS A 38 4.29 -0.59 -16.28
N ASP A 39 5.38 -0.87 -16.99
CA ASP A 39 5.65 -2.20 -17.56
C ASP A 39 6.42 -3.12 -16.61
N ARG A 40 6.94 -2.55 -15.50
CA ARG A 40 7.84 -3.24 -14.58
C ARG A 40 7.16 -3.67 -13.29
N LEU A 41 6.13 -2.94 -12.85
CA LEU A 41 5.41 -3.17 -11.60
C LEU A 41 3.92 -3.46 -11.90
N SER A 42 3.41 -4.59 -11.41
CA SER A 42 1.97 -4.90 -11.43
C SER A 42 1.51 -5.45 -10.10
N ILE A 43 0.29 -5.14 -9.68
CA ILE A 43 -0.33 -5.64 -8.45
C ILE A 43 -1.65 -6.30 -8.82
N GLU A 44 -1.82 -7.55 -8.42
CA GLU A 44 -3.04 -8.33 -8.65
C GLU A 44 -3.58 -8.84 -7.33
N PHE A 45 -4.77 -8.35 -6.93
CA PHE A 45 -5.44 -8.83 -5.72
C PHE A 45 -6.13 -10.17 -5.97
N GLN A 46 -6.09 -11.03 -4.96
CA GLN A 46 -6.88 -12.26 -4.92
C GLN A 46 -8.34 -11.95 -4.56
N GLY A 47 -9.23 -12.94 -4.69
CA GLY A 47 -10.67 -12.74 -4.50
C GLY A 47 -11.08 -12.29 -3.08
N ASP A 48 -10.23 -12.53 -2.08
CA ASP A 48 -10.43 -12.09 -0.69
C ASP A 48 -9.99 -10.65 -0.42
N TYR A 49 -9.33 -9.97 -1.38
CA TYR A 49 -8.78 -8.61 -1.25
C TYR A 49 -7.79 -8.40 -0.08
N ARG A 50 -7.38 -9.46 0.63
CA ARG A 50 -6.36 -9.41 1.68
C ARG A 50 -5.03 -9.99 1.21
N HIS A 51 -5.03 -10.81 0.18
CA HIS A 51 -3.83 -11.31 -0.48
C HIS A 51 -3.69 -10.71 -1.87
N ALA A 52 -2.46 -10.49 -2.30
CA ALA A 52 -2.12 -10.00 -3.62
C ALA A 52 -0.83 -10.62 -4.12
N THR A 53 -0.64 -10.59 -5.44
CA THR A 53 0.65 -10.88 -6.08
C THR A 53 1.21 -9.58 -6.62
N VAL A 54 2.40 -9.19 -6.15
CA VAL A 54 3.13 -8.03 -6.67
C VAL A 54 4.21 -8.55 -7.60
N ARG A 55 4.17 -8.17 -8.87
CA ARG A 55 5.23 -8.49 -9.83
C ARG A 55 6.12 -7.30 -10.05
N PHE A 56 7.42 -7.50 -9.93
CA PHE A 56 8.44 -6.49 -10.23
C PHE A 56 9.57 -7.11 -11.05
N ASP A 57 9.88 -6.54 -12.23
CA ASP A 57 10.93 -7.03 -13.15
C ASP A 57 10.83 -8.54 -13.48
N GLY A 58 9.59 -9.04 -13.58
CA GLY A 58 9.30 -10.45 -13.87
C GLY A 58 9.38 -11.38 -12.64
N ALA A 59 9.87 -10.92 -11.49
CA ALA A 59 9.74 -11.64 -10.23
C ALA A 59 8.33 -11.47 -9.65
N ALA A 60 7.73 -12.54 -9.14
CA ALA A 60 6.45 -12.50 -8.45
C ALA A 60 6.67 -12.63 -6.94
N LEU A 61 6.09 -11.71 -6.18
CA LEU A 61 6.14 -11.66 -4.73
C LEU A 61 4.73 -11.84 -4.18
N SER A 62 4.57 -12.77 -3.25
CA SER A 62 3.32 -12.90 -2.50
C SER A 62 3.18 -11.72 -1.53
N ALA A 63 1.99 -11.13 -1.42
CA ALA A 63 1.77 -9.96 -0.61
C ALA A 63 0.47 -10.05 0.20
N LYS A 64 0.48 -9.41 1.37
CA LYS A 64 -0.65 -9.35 2.30
C LYS A 64 -1.01 -7.90 2.63
N LEU A 65 -2.29 -7.56 2.49
CA LEU A 65 -2.83 -6.26 2.86
C LEU A 65 -3.18 -6.24 4.35
N VAL A 66 -2.44 -5.43 5.09
CA VAL A 66 -2.60 -5.23 6.53
C VAL A 66 -3.16 -3.85 6.85
N ASP A 67 -3.97 -3.78 7.89
CA ASP A 67 -4.50 -2.55 8.45
C ASP A 67 -3.48 -1.92 9.40
N LEU A 68 -3.18 -0.65 9.17
CA LEU A 68 -2.33 0.16 10.02
C LEU A 68 -3.09 0.60 11.28
N PRO A 69 -2.42 0.64 12.44
CA PRO A 69 -3.08 1.02 13.68
C PRO A 69 -3.34 2.55 13.80
N SER A 70 -2.77 3.34 12.89
CA SER A 70 -2.91 4.79 12.84
C SER A 70 -3.30 5.24 11.43
N ILE A 71 -4.16 6.25 11.34
CA ILE A 71 -4.44 6.95 10.09
C ILE A 71 -3.25 7.84 9.75
N ILE A 72 -2.77 7.72 8.52
CA ILE A 72 -1.70 8.53 7.94
C ILE A 72 -2.34 9.42 6.86
N GLU A 73 -2.09 10.72 6.88
CA GLU A 73 -2.61 11.64 5.88
C GLU A 73 -1.57 11.94 4.81
N SER A 74 -1.93 11.76 3.54
CA SER A 74 -1.10 12.24 2.44
C SER A 74 -1.41 13.71 2.14
N HIS A 75 -0.35 14.47 1.88
CA HIS A 75 -0.43 15.90 1.63
C HIS A 75 0.37 16.26 0.39
N LYS A 76 -0.23 17.08 -0.48
CA LYS A 76 0.45 17.70 -1.62
C LYS A 76 0.77 19.14 -1.31
N THR A 77 1.91 19.61 -1.80
CA THR A 77 2.34 21.00 -1.71
C THR A 77 2.91 21.46 -3.05
N VAL A 78 2.76 22.75 -3.35
CA VAL A 78 3.36 23.40 -4.53
C VAL A 78 4.50 24.33 -4.11
N ASP A 79 4.39 24.93 -2.94
CA ASP A 79 5.28 25.98 -2.42
C ASP A 79 6.04 25.58 -1.14
N ASN A 80 5.85 24.35 -0.63
CA ASN A 80 6.40 23.82 0.62
C ASN A 80 6.00 24.59 1.88
N LYS A 81 4.98 25.47 1.82
CA LYS A 81 4.42 26.17 2.99
C LYS A 81 2.94 25.82 3.19
N SER A 82 2.18 25.73 2.10
CA SER A 82 0.80 25.26 2.11
C SER A 82 0.73 23.78 1.76
N PHE A 83 0.08 23.02 2.64
CA PHE A 83 -0.16 21.58 2.48
C PHE A 83 -1.65 21.36 2.28
N TYR A 84 -1.99 20.58 1.27
CA TYR A 84 -3.36 20.22 0.94
C TYR A 84 -3.51 18.72 1.11
N LYS A 85 -4.44 18.31 1.98
CA LYS A 85 -4.75 16.89 2.18
C LYS A 85 -5.24 16.27 0.88
N THR A 86 -4.70 15.10 0.54
CA THR A 86 -5.05 14.34 -0.68
C THR A 86 -5.77 13.04 -0.37
N ALA A 87 -5.33 12.28 0.64
CA ALA A 87 -5.99 11.04 1.04
C ALA A 87 -5.72 10.68 2.51
N ASP A 88 -6.56 9.79 3.04
CA ASP A 88 -6.37 9.08 4.29
C ASP A 88 -5.85 7.66 4.01
N ILE A 89 -4.77 7.27 4.67
CA ILE A 89 -4.09 6.00 4.47
C ILE A 89 -4.13 5.22 5.77
N CYS A 90 -4.75 4.04 5.74
CA CYS A 90 -4.85 3.16 6.89
C CYS A 90 -4.46 1.71 6.56
N GLN A 91 -3.88 1.47 5.38
CA GLN A 91 -3.54 0.13 4.91
C GLN A 91 -2.15 0.08 4.29
N MET A 92 -1.54 -1.10 4.34
CA MET A 92 -0.23 -1.38 3.78
C MET A 92 -0.22 -2.77 3.14
N LEU A 93 0.26 -2.85 1.90
CA LEU A 93 0.50 -4.10 1.20
C LEU A 93 1.94 -4.54 1.42
N VAL A 94 2.14 -5.60 2.20
CA VAL A 94 3.46 -6.11 2.57
C VAL A 94 3.81 -7.30 1.68
N CYS A 95 4.89 -7.16 0.90
CA CYS A 95 5.43 -8.24 0.07
C CYS A 95 6.35 -9.12 0.91
N CYS A 96 6.18 -10.43 0.81
CA CYS A 96 7.03 -11.46 1.39
C CYS A 96 7.83 -12.17 0.29
N GLU A 97 9.06 -12.56 0.62
CA GLU A 97 9.92 -13.34 -0.29
C GLU A 97 9.56 -14.83 -0.28
N ASP A 98 8.93 -15.32 0.79
CA ASP A 98 8.49 -16.70 0.93
C ASP A 98 7.00 -16.86 0.57
N ASP A 99 6.67 -17.88 -0.23
CA ASP A 99 5.31 -18.32 -0.57
C ASP A 99 4.50 -18.86 0.64
N SER A 100 5.00 -18.68 1.86
CA SER A 100 4.36 -19.17 3.09
C SER A 100 3.02 -18.50 3.43
N LEU A 101 2.52 -17.59 2.58
CA LEU A 101 1.25 -16.90 2.76
C LEU A 101 0.04 -17.71 2.26
N THR A 102 0.25 -18.84 1.58
CA THR A 102 -0.86 -19.69 1.07
C THR A 102 -1.36 -20.74 2.08
N ASP A 103 -0.69 -20.93 3.22
CA ASP A 103 -1.03 -22.00 4.22
C ASP A 103 -2.10 -21.57 5.25
N ASP A 104 -2.89 -20.56 4.90
CA ASP A 104 -3.81 -19.86 5.80
C ASP A 104 -5.25 -20.47 5.78
N GLU A 105 -5.42 -21.71 5.28
CA GLU A 105 -6.72 -22.36 5.00
C GLU A 105 -7.41 -23.08 6.18
N ASP A 106 -6.80 -23.20 7.37
CA ASP A 106 -7.37 -24.03 8.47
C ASP A 106 -7.47 -23.33 9.84
N ILE A 107 -7.78 -22.04 9.87
CA ILE A 107 -7.83 -21.26 11.11
C ILE A 107 -9.21 -20.61 11.33
N SER A 108 -9.81 -20.92 12.48
CA SER A 108 -11.11 -20.39 12.94
C SER A 108 -11.27 -18.86 12.71
N PRO A 109 -12.46 -18.39 12.29
CA PRO A 109 -12.69 -17.00 11.86
C PRO A 109 -12.39 -15.92 12.92
N LYS A 110 -12.34 -16.29 14.21
CA LYS A 110 -12.02 -15.36 15.32
C LYS A 110 -10.53 -15.05 15.47
N LYS A 111 -9.63 -15.87 14.91
CA LYS A 111 -8.18 -15.63 14.90
C LYS A 111 -7.71 -14.91 13.63
N GLU A 112 -8.47 -15.03 12.56
CA GLU A 112 -8.14 -14.47 11.25
C GLU A 112 -8.05 -12.94 11.27
N SER A 113 -9.00 -12.24 11.90
CA SER A 113 -9.01 -10.77 11.90
C SER A 113 -7.81 -10.11 12.56
N LYS A 114 -7.10 -10.83 13.46
CA LYS A 114 -5.89 -10.32 14.11
C LYS A 114 -4.64 -10.46 13.24
N ARG A 115 -4.67 -11.34 12.23
CA ARG A 115 -3.51 -11.61 11.35
C ARG A 115 -3.23 -10.48 10.38
N PHE A 116 -4.24 -9.65 10.12
CA PHE A 116 -4.14 -8.50 9.22
C PHE A 116 -3.92 -7.18 9.96
N ILE A 117 -3.73 -7.18 11.28
CA ILE A 117 -3.42 -5.97 12.05
C ILE A 117 -1.91 -5.80 12.12
N TRP A 118 -1.40 -4.65 11.64
CA TRP A 118 0.01 -4.33 11.76
C TRP A 118 0.34 -3.84 13.18
N ASN A 119 1.21 -4.56 13.90
CA ASN A 119 1.56 -4.22 15.28
C ASN A 119 2.63 -3.11 15.33
N HIS A 120 2.45 -2.13 16.24
CA HIS A 120 3.35 -0.99 16.44
C HIS A 120 4.82 -1.37 16.74
N GLY A 121 5.08 -2.56 17.29
CA GLY A 121 6.45 -3.02 17.59
C GLY A 121 7.35 -3.18 16.37
N SER A 122 6.77 -3.21 15.16
CA SER A 122 7.50 -3.26 13.88
C SER A 122 7.52 -1.91 13.15
N MET A 123 6.91 -0.86 13.72
CA MET A 123 7.06 0.53 13.26
C MET A 123 8.28 1.14 13.95
N SER A 124 9.51 0.76 13.55
CA SER A 124 10.58 1.75 13.60
C SER A 124 10.17 2.83 12.60
N ASN A 125 9.82 4.02 13.10
CA ASN A 125 9.36 5.21 12.38
C ASN A 125 9.29 5.02 10.86
N VAL A 126 8.08 4.98 10.28
CA VAL A 126 7.90 5.11 8.82
C VAL A 126 8.47 6.47 8.42
N CYS A 127 9.78 6.50 8.17
CA CYS A 127 10.43 7.61 7.54
C CYS A 127 10.08 7.43 6.07
N VAL A 128 9.38 8.40 5.49
CA VAL A 128 9.07 8.39 4.04
C VAL A 128 10.35 8.32 3.19
N ASN A 129 11.52 8.54 3.81
CA ASN A 129 12.86 8.38 3.24
C ASN A 129 13.68 7.21 3.83
N ASP A 130 13.07 6.30 4.58
CA ASP A 130 13.77 5.08 5.02
C ASP A 130 14.15 4.28 3.78
N THR A 131 15.42 3.86 3.68
CA THR A 131 15.93 3.19 2.49
C THR A 131 15.16 1.92 2.14
N ASP A 132 14.44 1.37 3.12
CA ASP A 132 13.81 0.06 3.09
C ASP A 132 12.29 0.15 2.83
N THR A 133 11.72 1.36 2.78
CA THR A 133 10.30 1.58 2.45
C THR A 133 10.19 2.46 1.20
N VAL A 134 9.81 1.86 0.08
CA VAL A 134 9.39 2.63 -1.10
C VAL A 134 7.89 2.87 -0.97
N VAL A 135 7.49 4.05 -0.47
CA VAL A 135 6.08 4.43 -0.40
C VAL A 135 5.57 4.72 -1.82
N CYS A 136 5.12 3.68 -2.52
CA CYS A 136 4.32 3.85 -3.73
C CYS A 136 2.89 4.13 -3.30
N PHE A 137 2.40 5.34 -3.53
CA PHE A 137 0.95 5.59 -3.55
C PHE A 137 0.43 5.01 -4.86
N VAL A 138 -0.16 3.82 -4.78
CA VAL A 138 -0.86 3.23 -5.93
C VAL A 138 -2.28 3.79 -5.87
N ASP A 139 -2.57 4.69 -6.79
CA ASP A 139 -3.93 5.13 -7.06
C ASP A 139 -4.70 3.96 -7.69
N VAL A 140 -5.60 3.37 -6.91
CA VAL A 140 -6.50 2.31 -7.39
C VAL A 140 -7.74 3.00 -7.97
N HIS A 141 -7.69 3.37 -9.25
CA HIS A 141 -8.92 3.54 -10.02
C HIS A 141 -9.49 2.16 -10.34
N VAL A 142 -10.65 1.84 -9.75
CA VAL A 142 -11.56 0.78 -10.22
C VAL A 142 -12.42 1.33 -11.34
#